data_AF-A0A2A2GZ78-F1
#
_entry.id   AF-A0A2A2GZ78-F1
#
_cell.length_a   1.000
_cell.length_b   1.000
_cell.length_c   1.000
_cell.angle_alpha   90.00
_cell.angle_beta   90.00
_cell.angle_gamma   90.00
#
_symmetry.space_group_name_H-M   'P 1'
#
loop_
_entity.id
_entity.type
_entity.pdbx_description
1 polymer ?
#
loop_
_entity_poly.entity_id
_entity_poly.type
_entity_poly.pdbx_seq_one_letter_code
_entity_poly.pdbx_strand_id
1 'polypeptide(L)'
;MGGANARNKVAGWLMRKNLLVQQEKQIGIFVWSWPNGPSNMQTQFEQLESWGFPLTKHYSHLVSSVDQITQWQRYYYRAPRKT
;
A
#
# COMPACT_ATOMS: atom_id res chain seq x y z
N MET A 1 7.38 -2.82 -15.72
CA MET A 1 8.46 -2.55 -14.75
C MET A 1 7.92 -1.59 -13.72
N GLY A 2 8.13 -1.81 -12.41
CA GLY A 2 7.97 -0.71 -11.45
C GLY A 2 9.03 0.31 -11.86
N GLY A 3 8.58 1.45 -12.41
CA GLY A 3 9.45 2.33 -13.19
C GLY A 3 10.73 2.58 -12.42
N ALA A 4 11.88 2.16 -12.96
CA ALA A 4 13.17 2.49 -12.38
C ALA A 4 13.14 4.01 -12.11
N ASN A 5 13.32 4.40 -10.85
CA ASN A 5 13.23 5.78 -10.32
C ASN A 5 11.87 6.30 -9.81
N ALA A 6 10.78 5.52 -9.78
CA ALA A 6 9.50 6.00 -9.22
C ALA A 6 9.61 6.43 -7.74
N ARG A 7 10.34 5.66 -6.92
CA ARG A 7 10.65 6.01 -5.52
C ARG A 7 11.37 7.35 -5.40
N ASN A 8 12.44 7.54 -6.18
CA ASN A 8 13.25 8.76 -6.16
C ASN A 8 12.42 9.97 -6.61
N LYS A 9 11.53 9.79 -7.60
CA LYS A 9 10.61 10.82 -8.07
C LYS A 9 9.66 11.28 -6.98
N VAL A 10 8.98 10.35 -6.31
CA VAL A 10 8.05 10.68 -5.21
C VAL A 10 8.78 11.32 -4.02
N ALA A 11 9.94 10.78 -3.63
CA ALA A 11 10.75 11.38 -2.57
C ALA A 11 11.19 12.82 -2.92
N GLY A 12 11.67 13.04 -4.15
CA GLY A 12 12.06 14.36 -4.64
C GLY A 12 10.90 15.35 -4.71
N TRP A 13 9.67 14.89 -4.94
CA TRP A 13 8.46 15.72 -4.86
C TRP A 13 8.12 16.10 -3.43
N LEU A 14 8.13 15.14 -2.50
CA LEU A 14 7.78 15.36 -1.08
C LEU A 14 8.78 16.26 -0.34
N MET A 15 10.04 16.34 -0.79
CA MET A 15 11.06 17.21 -0.15
C MET A 15 10.95 18.70 -0.53
N ARG A 16 10.11 19.07 -1.49
CA ARG A 16 9.99 20.47 -1.95
C ARG A 16 9.17 21.28 -0.96
N LYS A 17 9.60 22.51 -0.70
CA LYS A 17 8.86 23.47 0.13
C LYS A 17 7.64 24.06 -0.59
N ASN A 18 7.68 24.13 -1.92
CA ASN A 18 6.58 24.62 -2.76
C ASN A 18 6.02 23.45 -3.56
N LEU A 19 4.77 23.09 -3.28
CA LEU A 19 4.06 22.03 -3.99
C LEU A 19 3.42 22.64 -5.26
N LEU A 20 3.80 22.13 -6.43
CA LEU A 20 3.14 22.49 -7.69
C LEU A 20 1.99 21.50 -7.93
N VAL A 21 0.76 22.03 -7.90
CA VAL A 21 -0.52 21.29 -7.94
C VAL A 21 -0.61 20.19 -9.02
N GLN A 22 0.07 20.35 -10.15
CA GLN A 22 0.00 19.39 -11.27
C GLN A 22 0.71 18.06 -11.01
N GLN A 23 1.71 18.00 -10.12
CA GLN A 23 2.50 16.78 -9.86
C GLN A 23 1.91 15.94 -8.72
N GLU A 24 1.13 16.54 -7.83
CA GLU A 24 0.46 15.89 -6.69
C GLU A 24 -0.57 14.84 -7.13
N LYS A 25 -1.27 15.07 -8.25
CA LYS A 25 -2.31 14.16 -8.76
C LYS A 25 -1.78 12.78 -9.19
N GLN A 26 -0.46 12.60 -9.26
CA GLN A 26 0.18 11.33 -9.62
C GLN A 26 0.66 10.53 -8.40
N ILE A 27 0.49 11.04 -7.17
CA ILE A 27 0.94 10.37 -5.95
C ILE A 27 -0.26 9.68 -5.30
N GLY A 28 -0.20 8.34 -5.23
CA GLY A 28 -1.10 7.55 -4.39
C GLY A 28 -0.52 7.37 -2.99
N ILE A 29 -1.39 7.20 -1.99
CA ILE A 29 -1.02 6.87 -0.60
C ILE A 29 -1.64 5.51 -0.23
N PHE A 30 -0.84 4.67 0.43
CA PHE A 30 -1.28 3.40 1.00
C PHE A 30 -0.93 3.37 2.50
N VAL A 31 -1.94 3.52 3.36
CA VAL A 31 -1.76 3.47 4.82
C VAL A 31 -1.99 2.06 5.31
N TRP A 32 -0.94 1.42 5.85
CA TRP A 32 -0.95 0.02 6.27
C TRP A 32 -0.90 -0.19 7.79
N SER A 33 -0.51 0.83 8.56
CA SER A 33 -0.47 0.79 10.01
C SER A 33 -0.36 2.19 10.62
N TRP A 34 -0.49 2.28 11.94
CA TRP A 34 -0.22 3.47 12.75
C TRP A 34 0.29 3.04 14.13
N PRO A 35 0.95 3.93 14.89
CA PRO A 35 1.43 3.63 16.23
C PRO A 35 0.29 3.31 17.21
N ASN A 36 0.53 2.40 18.15
CA ASN A 36 -0.46 2.02 19.19
C ASN A 36 -1.78 1.47 18.63
N GLY A 37 -1.74 0.83 17.46
CA GLY A 37 -2.90 0.12 16.90
C GLY A 37 -3.30 -1.11 17.74
N PRO A 38 -4.50 -1.66 17.49
CA PRO A 38 -4.97 -2.87 18.15
C PRO A 38 -4.03 -4.05 17.87
N SER A 39 -3.88 -4.96 18.84
CA SER A 39 -3.08 -6.18 18.68
C SER A 39 -3.70 -7.15 17.67
N ASN A 40 -5.02 -7.11 17.49
CA ASN A 40 -5.71 -7.88 16.48
C ASN A 40 -5.63 -7.18 15.12
N MET A 41 -5.00 -7.86 14.16
CA MET A 41 -4.77 -7.34 12.81
C MET A 41 -6.07 -7.13 12.01
N GLN A 42 -7.09 -7.95 12.21
CA GLN A 42 -8.39 -7.77 11.55
C GLN A 42 -9.09 -6.49 12.05
N THR A 43 -9.05 -6.25 13.37
CA THR A 43 -9.53 -4.98 13.95
C THR A 43 -8.74 -3.80 13.41
N GLN A 44 -7.43 -3.95 13.21
CA GLN A 44 -6.59 -2.92 12.62
C GLN A 44 -7.05 -2.54 11.19
N PHE A 45 -7.42 -3.55 10.39
CA PHE A 45 -7.86 -3.35 9.00
C PHE A 45 -9.26 -2.74 8.93
N GLU A 46 -10.18 -3.16 9.79
CA GLU A 46 -11.52 -2.58 9.90
C GLU A 46 -11.45 -1.12 10.32
N GLN A 47 -10.56 -0.78 11.25
CA GLN A 47 -10.36 0.61 11.66
C GLN A 47 -9.83 1.47 10.50
N LEU A 48 -8.82 1.00 9.77
CA LEU A 48 -8.30 1.70 8.59
C LEU A 48 -9.39 1.91 7.53
N GLU A 49 -10.19 0.88 7.25
CA GLU A 49 -11.32 0.99 6.33
C GLU A 49 -12.33 2.06 6.79
N SER A 50 -12.69 2.08 8.08
CA SER A 50 -13.61 3.09 8.64
C SER A 50 -13.07 4.52 8.55
N TRP A 51 -11.74 4.70 8.54
CA TRP A 51 -11.09 6.00 8.35
C TRP A 51 -10.90 6.39 6.88
N GLY A 52 -11.38 5.58 5.93
CA GLY A 52 -11.25 5.83 4.50
C GLY A 52 -9.97 5.29 3.88
N PHE A 53 -9.27 4.36 4.54
CA PHE A 53 -8.09 3.66 4.03
C PHE A 53 -8.37 2.16 3.77
N PRO A 54 -9.26 1.81 2.82
CA PRO A 54 -9.75 0.44 2.63
C PRO A 54 -8.71 -0.51 2.02
N LEU A 55 -7.65 0.02 1.40
CA LEU A 55 -6.72 -0.77 0.59
C LEU A 55 -6.00 -1.85 1.41
N THR A 56 -5.68 -1.57 2.66
CA THR A 56 -5.02 -2.55 3.53
C THR A 56 -5.89 -3.78 3.73
N LYS A 57 -7.19 -3.61 3.97
CA LYS A 57 -8.13 -4.73 4.05
C LYS A 57 -8.28 -5.45 2.71
N HIS A 58 -8.31 -4.71 1.60
CA HIS A 58 -8.48 -5.26 0.25
C HIS A 58 -7.31 -6.16 -0.20
N TYR A 59 -6.08 -5.78 0.11
CA TYR A 59 -4.88 -6.50 -0.35
C TYR A 59 -4.33 -7.52 0.66
N SER A 60 -4.88 -7.54 1.87
CA SER A 60 -4.47 -8.49 2.91
C SER A 60 -5.25 -9.79 2.81
N HIS A 61 -4.55 -10.91 3.01
CA HIS A 61 -5.13 -12.24 3.00
C HIS A 61 -4.74 -12.95 4.29
N LEU A 62 -5.72 -13.55 4.96
CA LEU A 62 -5.45 -14.48 6.06
C LEU A 62 -4.75 -15.71 5.49
N VAL A 63 -3.65 -16.10 6.13
CA VAL A 63 -2.88 -17.29 5.76
C VAL A 63 -2.69 -18.19 6.96
N SER A 64 -2.91 -19.48 6.77
CA SER A 64 -2.75 -20.52 7.81
C SER A 64 -1.63 -21.50 7.49
N SER A 65 -0.95 -21.35 6.34
CA SER A 65 0.17 -22.22 5.94
C SER A 65 1.17 -21.50 5.02
N VAL A 66 2.39 -22.06 4.96
CA VAL A 66 3.46 -21.58 4.07
C VAL A 66 3.09 -21.74 2.59
N ASP A 67 2.31 -22.77 2.26
CA ASP A 67 1.83 -22.98 0.89
C ASP A 67 0.92 -21.83 0.43
N GLN A 68 0.05 -21.34 1.31
CA GLN A 68 -0.80 -20.17 1.02
C GLN A 68 0.03 -18.90 0.84
N ILE A 69 1.09 -18.71 1.65
CA ILE A 69 2.03 -17.59 1.46
C ILE A 69 2.66 -17.65 0.07
N THR A 70 3.12 -18.83 -0.33
CA THR A 70 3.75 -19.05 -1.65
C THR A 70 2.75 -18.80 -2.79
N GLN A 71 1.49 -19.21 -2.62
CA GLN A 71 0.43 -18.94 -3.58
C GLN A 71 0.20 -17.44 -3.76
N TRP A 72 0.08 -16.67 -2.68
CA TRP A 72 -0.11 -15.22 -2.74
C TRP A 72 1.09 -14.50 -3.33
N GLN A 73 2.31 -14.91 -2.98
CA GLN A 73 3.52 -14.37 -3.58
C GLN A 73 3.53 -14.56 -5.09
N ARG A 74 3.21 -15.77 -5.58
CA ARG A 74 3.11 -16.05 -7.03
C ARG A 74 1.99 -15.26 -7.68
N TYR A 75 0.83 -15.15 -7.02
CA TYR A 75 -0.31 -14.38 -7.52
C TYR A 75 0.09 -12.93 -7.77
N TYR A 76 0.64 -12.23 -6.78
CA TYR A 76 1.04 -10.83 -6.93
C TYR A 76 2.23 -10.63 -7.87
N TYR A 77 3.14 -11.60 -7.96
CA TYR A 77 4.25 -11.55 -8.91
C TYR A 77 3.78 -11.66 -10.37
N ARG A 78 2.75 -12.47 -10.62
CA ARG A 78 2.19 -12.72 -11.96
C ARG A 78 1.03 -11.79 -12.32
N ALA A 79 0.42 -11.15 -11.33
CA ALA A 79 -0.68 -10.22 -11.57
C ALA A 79 -0.23 -9.11 -12.51
N PRO A 80 -1.04 -8.73 -13.52
CA PRO A 80 -0.75 -7.59 -14.35
C PRO A 80 -0.62 -6.35 -13.46
N ARG A 81 0.47 -5.61 -13.62
CA ARG A 81 0.59 -4.30 -12.95
C ARG A 81 -0.51 -3.42 -13.55
N LYS A 82 -1.49 -3.00 -12.74
CA LYS A 82 -2.43 -1.95 -13.14
C LYS A 82 -1.58 -0.70 -13.44
N THR A 83 -1.41 -0.39 -14.73
CA THR A 83 -0.81 0.85 -15.24
C THR A 83 -1.75 2.02 -15.04
#